data_AF-A0A7J5CAB9-F1
#
_entry.id   AF-A0A7J5CAB9-F1
#
_cell.length_a   1.000
_cell.length_b   1.000
_cell.length_c   1.000
_cell.angle_alpha   90.00
_cell.angle_beta   90.00
_cell.angle_gamma   90.00
#
_symmetry.space_group_name_H-M   'P 1'
#
loop_
_entity.id
_entity.type
_entity.pdbx_description
1 polymer ?
#
loop_
_entity_poly.entity_id
_entity_poly.type
_entity_poly.pdbx_seq_one_letter_code
_entity_poly.pdbx_strand_id
1 'polypeptide(L)'
;MTNGVPETRWRARGGPAVAHIATGTSWRCDACGRDWPCPALRAIPTDAARRATLIPEFSRITRRAIRDLRGRPGGPDPVAIVRRFLWFLPLTDEEARAVALRLR
;
A
#
# COMPACT_ATOMS: atom_id res chain seq x y z
N MET A 1 -20.25 -18.80 -6.02
CA MET A 1 -18.93 -18.14 -6.21
C MET A 1 -18.88 -16.94 -5.28
N THR A 2 -18.42 -17.14 -4.05
CA THR A 2 -18.39 -16.11 -3.00
C THR A 2 -17.12 -15.28 -3.15
N ASN A 3 -17.25 -14.09 -3.75
CA ASN A 3 -16.18 -13.09 -3.82
C ASN A 3 -16.01 -12.44 -2.44
N GLY A 4 -15.04 -12.92 -1.66
CA GLY A 4 -14.60 -12.27 -0.44
C GLY A 4 -13.88 -10.95 -0.75
N VAL A 5 -14.59 -9.84 -0.59
CA VAL A 5 -14.00 -8.49 -0.60
C VAL A 5 -13.16 -8.35 0.69
N PRO A 6 -11.86 -8.01 0.63
CA PRO A 6 -11.09 -7.78 1.84
C PRO A 6 -11.61 -6.51 2.54
N GLU A 7 -12.07 -6.69 3.77
CA GLU A 7 -12.61 -5.63 4.62
C GLU A 7 -11.49 -4.72 5.16
N THR A 8 -11.03 -3.77 4.34
CA THR A 8 -10.26 -2.63 4.86
C THR A 8 -11.07 -1.35 4.83
N ARG A 9 -12.12 -1.34 5.66
CA ARG A 9 -13.01 -0.19 5.86
C ARG A 9 -12.45 0.73 6.96
N TRP A 10 -11.43 1.51 6.64
CA TRP A 10 -10.85 2.48 7.58
C TRP A 10 -11.67 3.78 7.63
N ARG A 11 -12.26 4.08 8.80
CA ARG A 11 -13.08 5.29 9.02
C ARG A 11 -12.22 6.47 9.48
N ALA A 12 -12.21 7.56 8.71
CA ALA A 12 -11.85 8.90 9.20
C ALA A 12 -13.13 9.62 9.65
N ARG A 13 -13.07 10.36 10.77
CA ARG A 13 -14.22 11.03 11.40
C ARG A 13 -14.74 12.18 10.51
N GLY A 14 -16.06 12.23 10.28
CA GLY A 14 -16.80 13.49 10.07
C GLY A 14 -17.47 13.77 8.72
N GLY A 15 -17.26 12.96 7.69
CA GLY A 15 -17.98 13.05 6.40
C GLY A 15 -18.31 11.64 5.88
N PRO A 16 -19.03 11.48 4.74
CA PRO A 16 -19.14 10.16 4.14
C PRO A 16 -17.73 9.59 3.98
N ALA A 17 -17.45 8.47 4.64
CA ALA A 17 -16.12 7.87 4.67
C ALA A 17 -15.79 7.38 3.27
N VAL A 18 -15.25 8.25 2.43
CA VAL A 18 -14.69 7.84 1.15
C VAL A 18 -13.47 6.99 1.51
N ALA A 19 -13.60 5.69 1.29
CA ALA A 19 -12.53 4.77 1.61
C ALA A 19 -11.32 5.15 0.72
N HIS A 20 -10.17 5.43 1.34
CA HIS A 20 -8.92 5.67 0.62
C HIS A 20 -8.36 4.33 0.12
N ILE A 21 -9.11 3.68 -0.77
CA ILE A 21 -8.74 2.44 -1.44
C ILE A 21 -8.11 2.75 -2.80
N ALA A 22 -7.48 1.74 -3.39
CA ALA A 22 -7.04 1.77 -4.77
C ALA A 22 -7.32 0.40 -5.40
N THR A 23 -7.80 0.41 -6.63
CA THR A 23 -7.98 -0.78 -7.44
C THR A 23 -7.31 -0.62 -8.81
N GLY A 24 -7.03 -1.73 -9.47
CA GLY A 24 -6.46 -1.73 -10.83
C GLY A 24 -4.95 -1.50 -10.89
N THR A 25 -4.45 -1.32 -12.10
CA THR A 25 -3.02 -1.41 -12.42
C THR A 25 -2.29 -0.08 -12.19
N SER A 26 -2.98 1.05 -12.10
CA SER A 26 -2.37 2.37 -11.88
C SER A 26 -2.08 2.69 -10.41
N TRP A 27 -2.68 1.95 -9.47
CA TRP A 27 -2.52 2.16 -8.03
C TRP A 27 -2.71 3.62 -7.59
N ARG A 28 -3.74 4.26 -8.16
CA ARG A 28 -4.21 5.59 -7.73
C ARG A 28 -5.36 5.42 -6.74
N CYS A 29 -5.40 6.28 -5.74
CA CYS A 29 -6.44 6.28 -4.73
C CYS A 29 -7.74 6.79 -5.34
N ASP A 30 -8.82 6.03 -5.19
CA ASP A 30 -10.13 6.34 -5.75
C ASP A 30 -10.72 7.62 -5.14
N ALA A 31 -10.34 7.95 -3.90
CA ALA A 31 -10.79 9.15 -3.18
C ALA A 31 -10.01 10.41 -3.56
N CYS A 32 -8.68 10.30 -3.67
CA CYS A 32 -7.80 11.47 -3.83
C CYS A 32 -7.30 11.68 -5.25
N GLY A 33 -7.42 10.67 -6.11
CA GLY A 33 -6.71 10.61 -7.39
C GLY A 33 -5.18 10.56 -7.27
N ARG A 34 -4.61 10.54 -6.07
CA ARG A 34 -3.15 10.49 -5.85
C ARG A 34 -2.63 9.07 -5.79
N ASP A 35 -1.34 8.90 -5.97
CA ASP A 35 -0.63 7.64 -5.77
C ASP A 35 -0.99 7.00 -4.41
N TRP A 36 -1.47 5.76 -4.46
CA TRP A 36 -1.82 4.97 -3.28
C TRP A 36 -0.61 4.16 -2.76
N PRO A 37 -0.35 4.07 -1.44
CA PRO A 37 -1.05 4.69 -0.32
C PRO A 37 -0.99 6.22 -0.36
N CYS A 38 -2.16 6.87 -0.36
CA CYS A 38 -2.25 8.33 -0.52
C CYS A 38 -1.85 9.07 0.78
N PRO A 39 -1.52 10.38 0.71
CA PRO A 39 -1.14 11.14 1.89
C PRO A 39 -2.15 11.09 3.05
N ALA A 40 -3.46 11.09 2.75
CA ALA A 40 -4.50 10.97 3.77
C ALA A 40 -4.44 9.63 4.51
N LEU A 41 -4.22 8.52 3.79
CA LEU A 41 -4.02 7.20 4.40
C LEU A 41 -2.73 7.13 5.21
N ARG A 42 -1.64 7.73 4.69
CA ARG A 42 -0.32 7.77 5.34
C ARG A 42 -0.26 8.68 6.57
N ALA A 43 -1.18 9.65 6.68
CA ALA A 43 -1.26 10.53 7.83
C ALA A 43 -1.88 9.86 9.07
N ILE A 44 -2.45 8.66 8.93
CA ILE A 44 -3.06 7.94 10.04
C ILE A 44 -1.95 7.47 11.02
N PRO A 45 -2.00 7.86 12.31
CA PRO A 45 -1.00 7.42 13.28
C PRO A 45 -0.91 5.90 13.37
N THR A 46 0.32 5.39 13.27
CA THR A 46 0.62 3.95 13.30
C THR A 46 1.68 3.64 14.36
N ASP A 47 1.21 3.27 15.54
CA ASP A 47 2.03 2.72 16.62
C ASP A 47 2.52 1.29 16.30
N ALA A 48 3.37 0.73 17.17
CA ALA A 48 3.94 -0.60 16.95
C ALA A 48 2.89 -1.71 16.84
N ALA A 49 1.84 -1.68 17.67
CA ALA A 49 0.76 -2.67 17.65
C ALA A 49 -0.01 -2.60 16.33
N ARG A 50 -0.36 -1.38 15.90
CA ARG A 50 -1.03 -1.15 14.61
C ARG A 50 -0.15 -1.55 13.44
N ARG A 51 1.15 -1.23 13.45
CA ARG A 51 2.09 -1.67 12.39
C ARG A 51 2.05 -3.18 12.23
N ALA A 52 2.11 -3.93 13.34
CA ALA A 52 2.05 -5.39 13.31
C ALA A 52 0.77 -5.90 12.63
N THR A 53 -0.38 -5.26 12.88
CA THR A 53 -1.65 -5.62 12.22
C THR A 53 -1.68 -5.31 10.71
N LEU A 54 -0.93 -4.30 10.25
CA LEU A 54 -0.90 -3.89 8.84
C LEU A 54 0.02 -4.78 8.00
N ILE A 55 1.07 -5.36 8.58
CA ILE A 55 2.10 -6.11 7.84
C ILE A 55 1.53 -7.19 6.91
N PRO A 56 0.65 -8.11 7.36
CA PRO A 56 0.19 -9.20 6.51
C PRO A 56 -0.57 -8.71 5.27
N GLU A 57 -1.48 -7.77 5.47
CA GLU A 57 -2.30 -7.23 4.40
C GLU A 57 -1.48 -6.39 3.43
N PHE A 58 -0.69 -5.45 3.94
CA PHE A 58 0.11 -4.57 3.08
C PHE A 58 1.23 -5.34 2.37
N SER A 59 1.74 -6.44 2.93
CA SER A 59 2.65 -7.34 2.21
C SER A 59 1.99 -7.98 0.99
N ARG A 60 0.74 -8.46 1.14
CA ARG A 60 -0.06 -8.99 0.02
C ARG A 60 -0.35 -7.93 -1.04
N ILE A 61 -0.71 -6.72 -0.62
CA ILE A 61 -0.97 -5.60 -1.52
C ILE A 61 0.31 -5.19 -2.27
N THR A 62 1.44 -5.09 -1.56
CA THR A 62 2.74 -4.72 -2.12
C THR A 62 3.18 -5.71 -3.20
N ARG A 63 3.02 -7.02 -2.99
CA ARG A 63 3.29 -8.04 -4.01
C ARG A 63 2.50 -7.78 -5.30
N ARG A 64 1.20 -7.48 -5.18
CA ARG A 64 0.35 -7.16 -6.32
C ARG A 64 0.83 -5.89 -7.02
N ALA A 65 1.18 -4.85 -6.26
CA ALA A 65 1.69 -3.60 -6.80
C ALA A 65 3.03 -3.76 -7.53
N ILE A 66 3.96 -4.57 -7.01
CA ILE A 66 5.21 -4.90 -7.69
C ILE A 66 4.91 -5.51 -9.06
N ARG A 67 4.03 -6.51 -9.12
CA ARG A 67 3.65 -7.15 -10.40
C ARG A 67 3.03 -6.14 -11.38
N ASP A 68 2.16 -5.27 -10.91
CA ASP A 68 1.41 -4.38 -11.78
C ASP A 68 2.24 -3.16 -12.24
N LEU A 69 3.16 -2.65 -11.41
CA LEU A 69 3.94 -1.42 -11.68
C LEU A 69 5.35 -1.66 -12.22
N ARG A 70 5.99 -2.79 -11.88
CA ARG A 70 7.35 -3.11 -12.33
C ARG A 70 7.39 -3.24 -13.85
N GLY A 71 8.49 -2.79 -14.45
CA GLY A 71 8.76 -2.98 -15.88
C GLY A 71 8.01 -2.02 -16.80
N ARG A 72 7.24 -1.08 -16.25
CA ARG A 72 6.68 0.03 -17.03
C ARG A 72 7.79 1.00 -17.42
N PRO A 73 7.82 1.50 -18.68
CA PRO A 73 8.68 2.61 -19.05
C PRO A 73 8.44 3.80 -18.12
N GLY A 74 9.48 4.26 -17.41
CA GLY A 74 9.38 5.34 -16.42
C GLY A 74 8.64 4.96 -15.12
N GLY A 75 8.35 3.67 -14.88
CA GLY A 75 7.72 3.19 -13.66
C GLY A 75 8.68 3.13 -12.47
N PRO A 76 8.15 3.10 -11.23
CA PRO A 76 8.99 3.00 -10.03
C PRO A 76 9.72 1.66 -9.99
N ASP A 77 10.96 1.67 -9.51
CA ASP A 77 11.70 0.44 -9.24
C ASP A 77 11.03 -0.33 -8.06
N PRO A 78 11.29 -1.66 -7.93
CA PRO A 78 10.69 -2.46 -6.87
C PRO A 78 10.95 -1.97 -5.44
N VAL A 79 12.10 -1.34 -5.16
CA VAL A 79 12.44 -0.79 -3.84
C VAL A 79 11.58 0.43 -3.54
N ALA A 80 11.41 1.32 -4.53
CA ALA A 80 10.52 2.47 -4.43
C ALA A 80 9.06 2.03 -4.20
N ILE A 81 8.61 0.95 -4.84
CA ILE A 81 7.28 0.36 -4.59
C ILE A 81 7.17 -0.15 -3.16
N VAL A 82 8.16 -0.90 -2.66
CA VAL A 82 8.15 -1.41 -1.27
C VAL A 82 8.07 -0.27 -0.26
N ARG A 83 8.92 0.75 -0.39
CA ARG A 83 8.91 1.92 0.52
C ARG A 83 7.59 2.67 0.50
N ARG A 84 6.98 2.80 -0.69
CA ARG A 84 5.69 3.47 -0.85
C ARG A 84 4.57 2.70 -0.15
N PHE A 85 4.52 1.38 -0.34
CA PHE A 85 3.42 0.57 0.17
C PHE A 85 3.59 0.20 1.65
N LEU A 86 4.82 -0.06 2.10
CA LEU A 86 5.16 -0.36 3.50
C LEU A 86 5.63 0.89 4.26
N TRP A 87 5.04 2.05 3.96
CA TRP A 87 5.44 3.37 4.50
C TRP A 87 5.48 3.45 6.04
N PHE A 88 4.76 2.56 6.73
CA PHE A 88 4.68 2.49 8.19
C PHE A 88 5.84 1.71 8.81
N LEU A 89 6.71 1.09 8.01
CA LEU A 89 7.93 0.43 8.45
C LEU A 89 9.14 1.34 8.19
N PRO A 90 10.04 1.53 9.17
CA PRO A 90 11.25 2.33 9.00
C PRO A 90 12.33 1.51 8.26
N LEU A 91 12.05 1.12 7.01
CA LEU A 91 12.96 0.29 6.21
C LEU A 91 14.14 1.12 5.68
N THR A 92 15.35 0.62 5.93
CA THR A 92 16.55 1.02 5.20
C THR A 92 16.46 0.62 3.72
N ASP A 93 17.37 1.15 2.89
CA ASP A 93 17.45 0.75 1.47
C ASP A 93 17.71 -0.75 1.30
N GLU A 94 18.57 -1.31 2.15
CA GLU A 94 18.92 -2.72 2.12
C GLU A 94 17.72 -3.61 2.49
N GLU A 95 17.00 -3.26 3.56
CA GLU A 95 15.80 -3.99 3.98
C GLU A 95 14.69 -3.89 2.92
N ALA A 96 14.48 -2.71 2.34
CA ALA A 96 13.50 -2.52 1.28
C ALA A 96 13.85 -3.35 0.03
N ARG A 97 15.14 -3.45 -0.32
CA ARG A 97 15.63 -4.36 -1.36
C ARG A 97 15.37 -5.81 -1.00
N ALA A 98 15.75 -6.26 0.19
CA ALA A 98 15.54 -7.64 0.64
C ALA A 98 14.05 -8.04 0.58
N VAL A 99 13.15 -7.15 1.02
CA VAL A 99 11.71 -7.33 0.91
C VAL A 99 11.27 -7.39 -0.56
N ALA A 100 11.74 -6.49 -1.41
CA ALA A 100 11.42 -6.51 -2.84
C ALA A 100 11.84 -7.83 -3.52
N LEU A 101 13.00 -8.38 -3.15
CA LEU A 101 13.48 -9.67 -3.65
C LEU A 101 12.64 -10.85 -3.15
N ARG A 102 12.05 -10.75 -1.96
CA ARG A 102 11.18 -11.78 -1.37
C ARG A 102 9.73 -11.73 -1.91
N LEU A 103 9.28 -10.56 -2.33
CA LEU A 103 7.93 -10.35 -2.84
C LEU A 103 7.77 -10.52 -4.34
N ARG A 104 8.88 -10.65 -5.10
CA ARG A 104 8.88 -10.86 -6.55
C ARG A 104 8.33 -12.23 -6.96
#